data_AF-A0A1I2K6V6-F1
#
_entry.id   AF-A0A1I2K6V6-F1
#
_cell.length_a   1.000
_cell.length_b   1.000
_cell.length_c   1.000
_cell.angle_alpha   90.00
_cell.angle_beta   90.00
_cell.angle_gamma   90.00
#
_symmetry.space_group_name_H-M   'P 1'
#
loop_
_entity.id
_entity.type
_entity.pdbx_description
1 polymer ?
#
loop_
_entity_poly.entity_id
_entity_poly.type
_entity_poly.pdbx_seq_one_letter_code
_entity_poly.pdbx_strand_id
1 'polypeptide(L)' 'MVHFRQNIQELVKVLIVFTLCTCVFYMALRLVHEEYERQHRYDPPNGAAVKVYKPLEPVWPDRLSIFFQLGE' A
#
# COMPACT_ATOMS: atom_id res chain seq x y z
N MET A 1 -38.25 -10.95 22.13
CA MET A 1 -37.89 -11.17 20.71
C MET A 1 -37.75 -9.87 19.89
N VAL A 2 -38.44 -8.77 20.21
CA VAL A 2 -38.37 -7.51 19.41
C VAL A 2 -37.00 -6.83 19.45
N HIS A 3 -36.32 -6.79 20.62
CA HIS A 3 -34.99 -6.21 20.77
C HIS A 3 -33.91 -6.87 19.89
N PHE A 4 -33.99 -8.19 19.71
CA PHE A 4 -33.04 -8.91 18.85
C PHE A 4 -33.19 -8.49 17.38
N ARG A 5 -34.43 -8.22 16.93
CA ARG A 5 -34.71 -7.76 15.57
C ARG A 5 -34.18 -6.35 15.32
N GLN A 6 -34.24 -5.47 16.32
CA GLN A 6 -33.68 -4.11 16.26
C GLN A 6 -32.15 -4.14 16.14
N ASN A 7 -31.47 -4.98 16.93
CA ASN A 7 -30.02 -5.12 16.88
C ASN A 7 -29.52 -5.61 15.51
N ILE A 8 -30.22 -6.58 14.91
CA ILE A 8 -29.91 -7.08 13.57
C ILE A 8 -30.08 -5.95 12.52
N GLN A 9 -31.12 -5.13 12.63
CA GLN A 9 -31.35 -4.02 11.71
C GLN A 9 -30.26 -2.94 11.79
N GLU A 10 -29.80 -2.62 13.00
CA GLU A 10 -28.69 -1.68 13.18
C GLU A 10 -27.37 -2.24 12.61
N LEU A 11 -27.09 -3.53 12.84
CA LEU A 11 -25.90 -4.18 12.29
C LEU A 11 -25.90 -4.17 10.75
N VAL A 12 -27.05 -4.45 10.12
CA VAL A 12 -27.20 -4.39 8.66
C VAL A 12 -26.98 -2.98 8.13
N LYS A 13 -27.50 -1.94 8.80
CA LYS A 13 -27.26 -0.54 8.40
C LYS A 13 -25.78 -0.19 8.43
N VAL A 14 -25.09 -0.54 9.51
CA VAL A 14 -23.64 -0.29 9.66
C VAL A 14 -22.86 -1.02 8.57
N LEU A 15 -23.23 -2.27 8.27
CA LEU A 15 -22.58 -3.07 7.24
C LEU A 15 -22.76 -2.43 5.85
N ILE A 16 -23.97 -1.94 5.54
CA ILE A 16 -24.23 -1.23 4.27
C ILE A 16 -23.35 0.02 4.14
N VAL A 17 -23.31 0.87 5.19
CA VAL A 17 -22.48 2.09 5.18
C VAL A 17 -21.00 1.75 5.06
N PHE A 18 -20.53 0.72 5.77
CA PHE A 18 -19.16 0.25 5.72
C PHE A 18 -18.77 -0.26 4.33
N THR A 19 -19.61 -1.08 3.69
CA THR A 19 -19.37 -1.58 2.33
C THR A 19 -19.33 -0.43 1.33
N LEU A 20 -20.25 0.53 1.44
CA LEU A 20 -20.30 1.68 0.54
C LEU A 20 -19.06 2.56 0.69
N CYS A 21 -18.61 2.80 1.93
CA CYS A 21 -17.35 3.48 2.20
C CYS A 21 -16.15 2.73 1.61
N THR A 22 -16.10 1.40 1.80
CA THR A 22 -15.04 0.54 1.25
C THR A 22 -14.98 0.62 -0.27
N CYS A 23 -16.14 0.62 -0.95
CA CYS A 23 -16.20 0.79 -2.41
C CYS A 23 -15.67 2.15 -2.86
N VAL A 24 -16.05 3.24 -2.20
CA VAL A 24 -15.54 4.59 -2.51
C VAL A 24 -14.03 4.65 -2.33
N PHE A 25 -13.50 4.10 -1.23
CA PHE A 25 -12.07 4.02 -1.00
C PHE A 25 -11.35 3.20 -2.06
N TYR A 26 -11.90 2.05 -2.45
CA TYR A 26 -11.33 1.22 -3.51
C TYR A 26 -11.25 1.97 -4.85
N MET A 27 -12.32 2.69 -5.22
CA MET A 27 -12.31 3.51 -6.43
C MET A 27 -11.28 4.65 -6.35
N ALA A 28 -11.18 5.32 -5.20
CA ALA A 28 -10.19 6.38 -4.99
C ALA A 28 -8.75 5.84 -5.11
N LEU A 29 -8.45 4.72 -4.47
CA LEU A 29 -7.15 4.05 -4.58
C LEU A 29 -6.85 3.62 -6.02
N ARG A 30 -7.84 3.08 -6.73
CA ARG A 30 -7.69 2.70 -8.13
C ARG A 30 -7.36 3.91 -9.01
N LEU A 31 -8.03 5.05 -8.80
CA LEU A 31 -7.77 6.28 -9.53
C LEU A 31 -6.34 6.79 -9.28
N VAL A 32 -5.91 6.78 -8.01
CA VAL A 32 -4.53 7.15 -7.65
C VAL A 32 -3.52 6.18 -8.27
N HIS A 33 -3.82 4.87 -8.29
CA HIS A 33 -2.95 3.86 -8.88
C HIS A 33 -2.82 4.02 -10.41
N GLU A 34 -3.92 4.30 -11.11
CA GLU A 34 -3.88 4.58 -12.55
C GLU A 34 -3.04 5.84 -12.88
N GLU A 35 -3.05 6.85 -12.02
CA GLU A 35 -2.19 8.03 -12.15
C GLU A 35 -0.71 7.69 -11.89
N TYR A 36 -0.44 6.85 -10.88
CA TYR A 36 0.91 6.40 -10.54
C TYR A 36 1.55 5.57 -11.65
N GLU A 37 0.78 4.70 -12.32
CA GLU A 37 1.24 3.92 -13.48
C GLU A 37 1.52 4.80 -14.71
N ARG A 38 0.83 5.94 -14.84
CA ARG A 38 1.09 6.91 -15.93
C ARG A 38 2.29 7.81 -15.66
N GLN A 39 2.71 7.94 -14.42
CA GLN A 39 3.89 8.71 -14.05
C GLN A 39 5.15 7.90 -14.40
N HIS A 40 5.69 8.20 -15.58
CA HIS A 40 6.92 7.68 -16.18
C HIS A 40 7.82 6.88 -15.23
N ARG A 41 7.79 5.56 -15.40
CA ARG A 41 8.85 4.66 -14.94
C ARG A 41 10.16 5.21 -15.53
N TYR A 42 11.04 5.64 -14.63
CA TYR A 42 12.37 6.18 -14.90
C TYR A 42 12.94 5.67 -16.23
N ASP A 43 13.28 6.57 -17.14
CA ASP A 43 14.08 6.20 -18.30
C ASP A 43 15.30 5.44 -17.78
N PRO A 44 15.56 4.20 -18.28
CA PRO A 44 16.69 3.44 -17.83
C PRO A 44 17.95 4.29 -18.03
N PRO A 45 18.83 4.41 -17.02
CA PRO A 45 19.99 5.26 -17.13
C PRO A 45 20.83 4.78 -18.33
N ASN A 46 21.01 5.66 -19.32
CA ASN A 46 21.88 5.43 -20.47
C ASN A 46 23.34 5.50 -20.00
N GLY A 47 23.82 4.44 -19.35
CA GLY A 47 25.19 4.34 -18.88
C GLY A 47 25.45 3.04 -18.14
N ALA A 48 26.58 2.40 -18.39
CA ALA A 48 26.98 1.15 -17.74
C ALA A 48 26.99 1.31 -16.22
N ALA A 49 25.94 0.81 -15.57
CA ALA A 49 25.82 0.84 -14.12
C ALA A 49 26.90 -0.07 -13.51
N VAL A 50 28.02 0.53 -13.10
CA VAL A 50 29.06 -0.19 -12.35
C VAL A 50 28.52 -0.46 -10.96
N LYS A 51 28.15 -1.72 -10.70
CA LYS A 51 27.75 -2.20 -9.37
C LYS A 51 28.98 -2.18 -8.46
N VAL A 52 29.17 -1.10 -7.71
CA VAL A 52 30.22 -0.99 -6.67
C VAL A 52 29.75 -1.77 -5.44
N TYR A 53 29.88 -3.09 -5.48
CA TYR A 53 29.68 -3.93 -4.31
C TYR A 53 30.91 -3.86 -3.41
N LYS A 54 30.78 -3.23 -2.24
CA LYS A 54 31.74 -3.34 -1.13
C LYS A 54 31.17 -4.35 -0.13
N PRO A 55 31.85 -5.47 0.16
CA PRO A 55 31.46 -6.35 1.26
C PRO A 55 31.68 -5.60 2.57
N LEU A 56 30.61 -5.06 3.16
CA LEU A 56 30.63 -4.58 4.54
C LEU A 56 30.20 -5.73 5.45
N GLU A 57 30.97 -5.99 6.50
CA GLU A 57 30.74 -7.08 7.43
C GLU A 57 29.33 -7.01 8.06
N PRO A 58 28.67 -8.15 8.28
CA PRO A 58 27.23 -8.21 8.58
C PRO A 58 26.94 -7.84 10.03
N VAL A 59 26.76 -6.54 10.29
CA VAL A 59 26.12 -6.05 11.51
C VAL A 59 24.61 -6.01 11.24
N TRP A 60 23.91 -7.08 11.64
CA TRP A 60 22.48 -7.32 11.42
C TRP A 60 21.52 -6.13 11.71
N PRO A 61 21.73 -5.26 12.72
CA PRO A 61 20.83 -4.12 12.93
C PRO A 61 20.96 -3.00 11.88
N ASP A 62 22.14 -2.81 11.29
CA ASP A 62 22.36 -1.74 10.29
C ASP A 62 21.74 -2.10 8.92
N ARG A 63 21.49 -3.39 8.66
CA ARG A 63 20.81 -3.85 7.44
C ARG A 63 19.36 -3.39 7.37
N LEU A 64 18.67 -3.28 8.50
CA LEU A 64 17.26 -2.89 8.56
C LEU A 64 17.08 -1.41 8.21
N SER A 65 17.93 -0.53 8.75
CA SER A 65 17.86 0.90 8.44
C SER A 65 18.14 1.19 6.96
N ILE A 66 19.09 0.46 6.37
CA ILE A 66 19.42 0.51 4.94
C ILE A 66 18.24 0.00 4.10
N PHE A 67 17.58 -1.10 4.47
CA PHE A 67 16.39 -1.61 3.79
C PHE A 67 15.26 -0.58 3.76
N PHE A 68 14.96 0.05 4.90
CA PHE A 68 13.95 1.12 4.98
C PHE A 68 14.35 2.40 4.23
N GLN A 69 15.63 2.74 4.15
CA GLN A 69 16.11 3.90 3.39
C GLN A 69 16.13 3.69 1.88
N LEU A 70 16.46 2.47 1.43
CA LEU A 70 16.51 2.13 0.01
C LEU A 70 15.15 1.69 -0.55
N GLY A 71 14.20 1.28 0.31
CA GLY A 71 12.83 0.97 -0.10
C GLY A 71 12.71 -0.26 -1.00
N GLU A 72 13.73 -1.12 -1.02
CA GLU A 72 13.61 -2.53 -1.43
C GLU A 72 13.22 -3.37 -0.23
#